data_AF-A0A7X0HVM3-F1
#
_entry.id   AF-A0A7X0HVM3-F1
#
_cell.length_a   1.000
_cell.length_b   1.000
_cell.length_c   1.000
_cell.angle_alpha   90.00
_cell.angle_beta   90.00
_cell.angle_gamma   90.00
#
_symmetry.space_group_name_H-M   'P 1'
#
loop_
_entity.id
_entity.type
_entity.pdbx_description
1 polymer ?
#
loop_
_entity_poly.entity_id
_entity_poly.type
_entity_poly.pdbx_seq_one_letter_code
_entity_poly.pdbx_strand_id
1 'polypeptide(L)'
;MPHNTKRIKTDIEGKAAPQVWNDDIDDYQANNGRHGAASMYQLGSIVHDAWSGSANATKTFTKQCFGFALKNDGAGDVVVTIGTLTFTIKAGESFNGNFEPFSEITIATTSAYRALVAR
;
A
#
# COMPACT_ATOMS: atom_id res chain seq x y z
N MET A 1 -2.55 -17.36 -28.98
CA MET A 1 -1.61 -17.60 -27.87
C MET A 1 -2.15 -18.77 -27.06
N PRO A 2 -1.33 -19.80 -26.75
CA PRO A 2 -1.81 -20.97 -26.03
C PRO A 2 -2.31 -20.52 -24.66
N HIS A 3 -3.57 -20.82 -24.36
CA HIS A 3 -4.05 -20.79 -22.99
C HIS A 3 -3.35 -21.95 -22.26
N ASN A 4 -2.89 -21.74 -21.03
CA ASN A 4 -2.48 -22.82 -20.12
C ASN A 4 -1.05 -23.41 -20.27
N THR A 5 0.00 -22.59 -20.43
CA THR A 5 1.40 -23.06 -20.32
C THR A 5 1.87 -23.36 -18.89
N LYS A 6 1.03 -23.12 -17.87
CA LYS A 6 1.42 -23.09 -16.45
C LYS A 6 0.68 -24.19 -15.68
N ARG A 7 1.42 -25.08 -15.02
CA ARG A 7 0.86 -26.27 -14.34
C ARG A 7 0.32 -25.93 -12.96
N ILE A 8 -0.97 -26.18 -12.74
CA ILE A 8 -1.58 -26.13 -11.41
C ILE A 8 -0.92 -27.16 -10.48
N LYS A 9 -0.80 -26.83 -9.19
CA LYS A 9 -0.36 -27.78 -8.17
C LYS A 9 -1.52 -28.70 -7.78
N THR A 10 -1.23 -29.98 -7.66
CA THR A 10 -2.21 -31.02 -7.29
C THR A 10 -1.83 -31.67 -5.96
N ASP A 11 -2.83 -32.17 -5.24
CA ASP A 11 -2.64 -33.01 -4.07
C ASP A 11 -2.21 -34.44 -4.43
N ILE A 12 -2.06 -35.31 -3.41
CA ILE A 12 -1.66 -36.71 -3.57
C ILE A 12 -2.68 -37.56 -4.35
N GLU A 13 -3.94 -37.10 -4.43
CA GLU A 13 -5.01 -37.74 -5.20
C GLU A 13 -5.15 -37.14 -6.61
N GLY A 14 -4.28 -36.21 -6.99
CA GLY A 14 -4.31 -35.53 -8.29
C GLY A 14 -5.37 -34.44 -8.41
N LYS A 15 -6.03 -34.05 -7.31
CA LYS A 15 -7.00 -32.94 -7.30
C LYS A 15 -6.27 -31.61 -7.17
N ALA A 16 -6.86 -30.54 -7.70
CA ALA A 16 -6.26 -29.21 -7.60
C ALA A 16 -6.19 -28.75 -6.13
N ALA A 17 -4.99 -28.39 -5.66
CA ALA A 17 -4.84 -27.77 -4.35
C ALA A 17 -5.29 -26.29 -4.40
N PRO A 18 -5.82 -25.72 -3.31
CA PRO A 18 -5.97 -24.27 -3.18
C PRO A 18 -4.63 -23.60 -3.43
N GLN A 19 -4.57 -22.66 -4.37
CA GLN A 19 -3.31 -22.07 -4.82
C GLN A 19 -3.51 -20.63 -5.28
N VAL A 20 -2.43 -19.86 -5.23
CA VAL A 20 -2.35 -18.50 -5.77
C VAL A 20 -1.23 -18.41 -6.79
N TRP A 21 -1.41 -17.55 -7.77
CA TRP A 21 -0.37 -17.24 -8.74
C TRP A 21 0.69 -16.31 -8.11
N ASN A 22 1.97 -16.64 -8.28
CA ASN A 22 3.09 -15.81 -7.85
C ASN A 22 3.88 -15.34 -9.07
N ASP A 23 3.77 -14.05 -9.40
CA ASP A 23 4.45 -13.42 -10.55
C ASP A 23 5.99 -13.38 -10.41
N ASP A 24 6.52 -13.35 -9.18
CA ASP A 24 7.97 -13.21 -8.94
C ASP A 24 8.73 -14.49 -9.29
N ILE A 25 8.08 -15.65 -9.16
CA ILE A 25 8.67 -16.97 -9.48
C ILE A 25 8.02 -17.65 -10.69
N ASP A 26 7.06 -16.97 -11.33
CA ASP A 26 6.30 -17.49 -12.47
C ASP A 26 5.70 -18.90 -12.21
N ASP A 27 5.15 -19.13 -11.01
CA ASP A 27 4.60 -20.44 -10.61
C ASP A 27 3.40 -20.30 -9.65
N TYR A 28 2.57 -21.35 -9.59
CA TYR A 28 1.51 -21.47 -8.59
C TYR A 28 2.08 -21.94 -7.25
N GLN A 29 1.66 -21.28 -6.16
CA GLN A 29 2.01 -21.69 -4.79
C GLN A 29 0.77 -22.22 -4.08
N ALA A 30 0.90 -23.38 -3.43
CA ALA A 30 -0.18 -23.96 -2.62
C ALA A 30 -0.45 -23.09 -1.39
N ASN A 31 -1.71 -22.73 -1.17
CA ASN A 31 -2.16 -21.95 -0.02
C ASN A 31 -2.22 -22.84 1.22
N ASN A 32 -1.07 -23.02 1.87
CA ASN A 32 -0.94 -23.80 3.10
C ASN A 32 -1.23 -22.94 4.33
N GLY A 33 -2.50 -22.78 4.67
CA GLY A 33 -2.85 -22.21 5.98
C GLY A 33 -2.59 -23.22 7.12
N ARG A 34 -2.43 -22.74 8.35
CA ARG A 34 -2.28 -23.59 9.54
C ARG A 34 -3.63 -23.76 10.24
N HIS A 35 -3.90 -24.96 10.76
CA HIS A 35 -5.08 -25.26 11.59
C HIS A 35 -6.44 -24.90 10.95
N GLY A 36 -6.58 -25.09 9.63
CA GLY A 36 -7.82 -24.78 8.91
C GLY A 36 -8.02 -23.29 8.60
N ALA A 37 -7.04 -22.43 8.91
CA ALA A 37 -7.07 -21.03 8.48
C ALA A 37 -6.77 -20.90 6.98
N ALA A 38 -7.24 -19.81 6.36
CA ALA A 38 -6.78 -19.42 5.03
C ALA A 38 -5.33 -18.90 5.10
N SER A 39 -4.48 -19.28 4.15
CA SER A 39 -3.19 -18.61 3.95
C SER A 39 -3.44 -17.23 3.38
N MET A 40 -2.93 -16.18 4.04
CA MET A 40 -2.94 -14.82 3.51
C MET A 40 -1.53 -14.44 3.06
N TYR A 41 -1.41 -13.98 1.82
CA TYR A 41 -0.21 -13.26 1.37
C TYR A 41 -0.37 -11.81 1.75
N GLN A 42 0.03 -11.47 2.98
CA GLN A 42 0.15 -10.08 3.36
C GLN A 42 1.35 -9.50 2.60
N LEU A 43 1.11 -8.68 1.58
CA LEU A 43 2.16 -8.00 0.80
C LEU A 43 2.97 -7.00 1.65
N GLY A 44 2.63 -6.83 2.92
CA GLY A 44 3.13 -5.75 3.77
C GLY A 44 2.68 -4.39 3.25
N SER A 45 3.15 -3.32 3.88
CA SER A 45 3.06 -1.98 3.31
C SER A 45 4.22 -1.82 2.33
N ILE A 46 3.97 -1.99 1.02
CA ILE A 46 5.01 -1.73 0.02
C ILE A 46 5.07 -0.23 -0.19
N VAL A 47 6.18 0.40 0.19
CA VAL A 47 6.41 1.81 -0.08
C VAL A 47 6.33 2.06 -1.58
N HIS A 48 5.38 2.91 -1.98
CA HIS A 48 5.11 3.26 -3.37
C HIS A 48 5.85 4.54 -3.78
N ASP A 49 5.82 5.57 -2.93
CA ASP A 49 6.51 6.84 -3.15
C ASP A 49 6.94 7.45 -1.81
N ALA A 50 7.98 8.28 -1.83
CA ALA A 50 8.43 9.05 -0.69
C ALA A 50 9.01 10.39 -1.17
N TRP A 51 8.67 11.47 -0.47
CA TRP A 51 9.17 12.79 -0.82
C TRP A 51 9.25 13.71 0.40
N SER A 52 9.99 14.80 0.25
CA SER A 52 10.03 15.90 1.21
C SER A 52 9.58 17.19 0.55
N GLY A 53 8.98 18.09 1.32
CA GLY A 53 8.54 19.39 0.82
C GLY A 53 8.40 20.41 1.95
N SER A 54 8.12 21.66 1.60
CA SER A 54 7.87 22.75 2.54
C SER A 54 6.80 23.73 2.06
N ALA A 55 6.00 23.30 1.09
CA ALA A 55 4.96 24.10 0.45
C ALA A 55 3.76 23.21 0.14
N ASN A 56 2.66 23.85 -0.26
CA ASN A 56 1.48 23.16 -0.76
C ASN A 56 1.86 22.21 -1.92
N ALA A 57 1.29 21.01 -1.90
CA ALA A 57 1.56 20.00 -2.91
C ALA A 57 0.31 19.16 -3.16
N THR A 58 0.09 18.79 -4.43
CA THR A 58 -0.87 17.76 -4.82
C THR A 58 -0.08 16.64 -5.50
N LYS A 59 -0.25 15.42 -5.02
CA LYS A 59 0.40 14.23 -5.54
C LYS A 59 -0.65 13.26 -6.05
N THR A 60 -0.53 12.90 -7.32
CA THR A 60 -1.37 11.89 -7.98
C THR A 60 -0.57 10.62 -8.23
N PHE A 61 -1.23 9.48 -8.14
CA PHE A 61 -0.63 8.15 -8.30
C PHE A 61 -1.34 7.39 -9.40
N THR A 62 -0.57 6.66 -10.21
CA THR A 62 -1.11 5.83 -11.31
C THR A 62 -1.73 4.53 -10.81
N LYS A 63 -1.35 4.08 -9.61
CA LYS A 63 -1.89 2.92 -8.93
C LYS A 63 -2.62 3.37 -7.67
N GLN A 64 -3.65 2.61 -7.28
CA GLN A 64 -4.31 2.82 -5.99
C GLN A 64 -3.33 2.59 -4.85
N CYS A 65 -3.39 3.47 -3.87
CA CYS A 65 -2.61 3.45 -2.64
C CYS A 65 -3.56 3.26 -1.45
N PHE A 66 -3.01 2.74 -0.35
CA PHE A 66 -3.78 2.35 0.83
C PHE A 66 -3.19 2.89 2.13
N GLY A 67 -1.92 3.31 2.13
CA GLY A 67 -1.25 3.84 3.31
C GLY A 67 -0.63 5.20 3.06
N PHE A 68 -0.68 6.06 4.06
CA PHE A 68 0.01 7.34 4.06
C PHE A 68 0.64 7.62 5.42
N ALA A 69 1.88 8.08 5.40
CA ALA A 69 2.58 8.57 6.57
C ALA A 69 3.21 9.94 6.28
N LEU A 70 3.22 10.81 7.28
CA LEU A 70 3.87 12.11 7.21
C LEU A 70 4.52 12.46 8.53
N LYS A 71 5.75 12.99 8.47
CA LYS A 71 6.41 13.69 9.56
C LYS A 71 6.36 15.18 9.29
N ASN A 72 5.83 15.95 10.23
CA ASN A 72 5.95 17.40 10.22
C ASN A 72 7.26 17.78 10.92
N ASP A 73 8.24 18.23 10.13
CA ASP A 73 9.55 18.65 10.61
C ASP A 73 9.61 20.17 10.85
N GLY A 74 8.54 20.91 10.53
CA GLY A 74 8.47 22.36 10.69
C GLY A 74 7.79 22.82 11.97
N ALA A 75 7.61 24.14 12.07
CA ALA A 75 7.07 24.81 13.25
C ALA A 75 5.57 25.16 13.15
N GLY A 76 4.96 25.00 11.98
CA GLY A 76 3.53 25.23 11.74
C GLY A 76 2.81 23.94 11.40
N ASP A 77 1.48 24.03 11.33
CA ASP A 77 0.63 22.88 11.04
C ASP A 77 0.74 22.43 9.58
N VAL A 78 0.58 21.13 9.35
CA VAL A 78 0.42 20.52 8.02
C VAL A 78 -0.99 19.98 7.92
N VAL A 79 -1.77 20.47 6.94
CA VAL A 79 -3.11 19.95 6.66
C VAL A 79 -3.02 18.99 5.48
N VAL A 80 -3.53 17.78 5.65
CA VAL A 80 -3.54 16.75 4.61
C VAL A 80 -4.98 16.38 4.30
N THR A 81 -5.27 16.24 3.01
CA THR A 81 -6.55 15.75 2.49
C THR A 81 -6.32 14.52 1.63
N ILE A 82 -7.05 13.44 1.93
CA ILE A 82 -7.09 12.19 1.16
C ILE A 82 -8.56 11.83 0.95
N GLY A 83 -9.04 11.91 -0.28
CA GLY A 83 -10.48 11.77 -0.57
C GLY A 83 -11.30 12.85 0.15
N THR A 84 -12.29 12.42 0.95
CA THR A 84 -13.13 13.32 1.77
C THR A 84 -12.58 13.57 3.17
N LEU A 85 -11.49 12.91 3.55
CA LEU A 85 -10.89 13.01 4.88
C LEU A 85 -9.85 14.13 4.89
N THR A 86 -9.98 15.04 5.86
CA THR A 86 -9.00 16.09 6.13
C THR A 86 -8.56 16.01 7.57
N PHE A 87 -7.26 16.07 7.80
CA PHE A 87 -6.66 16.03 9.13
C PHE A 87 -5.48 17.00 9.22
N THR A 88 -5.21 17.45 10.44
CA THR A 88 -4.14 18.39 10.76
C THR A 88 -3.08 17.69 11.59
N ILE A 89 -1.83 17.79 11.17
CA ILE A 89 -0.65 17.26 11.85
C ILE A 89 0.10 18.45 12.45
N LYS A 90 0.16 18.51 13.77
CA LYS A 90 0.79 19.65 14.47
C LYS A 90 2.30 19.65 14.31
N ALA A 91 2.91 20.78 14.60
CA ALA A 91 4.36 20.96 14.55
C ALA A 91 5.08 19.86 15.33
N GLY A 92 6.05 19.20 14.70
CA GLY A 92 6.82 18.12 15.30
C GLY A 92 6.09 16.78 15.44
N GLU A 93 4.83 16.66 15.02
CA GLU A 93 4.09 15.39 15.06
C GLU A 93 4.41 14.47 13.87
N SER A 94 4.07 13.20 14.04
CA SER A 94 4.06 12.21 12.98
C SER A 94 2.65 11.63 12.85
N PHE A 95 2.23 11.36 11.63
CA PHE A 95 1.00 10.65 11.32
C PHE A 95 1.30 9.40 10.49
N ASN A 96 0.57 8.32 10.74
CA ASN A 96 0.56 7.11 9.93
C ASN A 96 -0.84 6.52 9.97
N GLY A 97 -1.42 6.24 8.80
CA GLY A 97 -2.74 5.66 8.68
C GLY A 97 -2.94 4.84 7.41
N ASN A 98 -3.92 3.95 7.49
CA ASN A 98 -4.45 3.19 6.36
C ASN A 98 -5.81 3.77 5.97
N PHE A 99 -6.11 3.74 4.68
CA PHE A 99 -7.26 4.38 4.07
C PHE A 99 -7.95 3.44 3.08
N GLU A 100 -9.21 3.76 2.76
CA GLU A 100 -9.83 3.26 1.52
C GLU A 100 -8.97 3.63 0.31
N PRO A 101 -9.04 2.87 -0.81
CA PRO A 101 -8.19 3.10 -1.97
C PRO A 101 -8.23 4.56 -2.44
N PHE A 102 -7.06 5.18 -2.56
CA PHE A 102 -6.92 6.56 -3.05
C PHE A 102 -5.85 6.65 -4.15
N SER A 103 -5.97 7.67 -4.99
CA SER A 103 -5.01 7.98 -6.06
C SER A 103 -4.52 9.42 -6.02
N GLU A 104 -4.94 10.20 -5.02
CA GLU A 104 -4.54 11.59 -4.85
C GLU A 104 -4.40 11.94 -3.37
N ILE A 105 -3.40 12.77 -3.06
CA ILE A 105 -3.20 13.42 -1.76
C ILE A 105 -2.96 14.90 -2.02
N THR A 106 -3.61 15.75 -1.23
CA THR A 106 -3.30 17.18 -1.17
C THR A 106 -2.73 17.54 0.19
N ILE A 107 -1.63 18.26 0.20
CA ILE A 107 -0.96 18.79 1.38
C ILE A 107 -1.00 20.31 1.30
N ALA A 108 -1.51 20.97 2.34
CA ALA A 108 -1.51 22.42 2.50
C ALA A 108 -0.65 22.79 3.70
N THR A 109 0.48 23.47 3.44
CA THR A 109 1.41 23.92 4.48
C THR A 109 2.47 24.88 3.92
N THR A 110 3.12 25.61 4.83
CA THR A 110 4.40 26.30 4.60
C THR A 110 5.54 25.71 5.44
N SER A 111 5.26 24.64 6.19
CA SER A 111 6.21 23.95 7.07
C SER A 111 6.87 22.78 6.35
N ALA A 112 8.13 22.51 6.71
CA ALA A 112 8.87 21.36 6.18
C ALA A 112 8.24 20.03 6.62
N TYR A 113 8.19 19.07 5.71
CA TYR A 113 7.64 17.74 5.97
C TYR A 113 8.37 16.65 5.15
N ARG A 114 8.22 15.41 5.61
CA ARG A 114 8.57 14.19 4.88
C ARG A 114 7.34 13.28 4.81
N ALA A 115 7.01 12.81 3.62
CA ALA A 115 5.85 11.99 3.35
C ALA A 115 6.24 10.65 2.72
N LEU A 116 5.44 9.63 3.00
CA LEU A 116 5.56 8.29 2.44
C LEU A 116 4.17 7.76 2.10
N VAL A 117 4.05 7.10 0.96
CA VAL A 117 2.83 6.43 0.51
C VAL A 117 3.10 4.95 0.33
N ALA A 118 2.13 4.12 0.71
CA ALA A 118 2.18 2.67 0.53
C ALA A 118 1.01 2.19 -0.33
N ARG A 119 1.28 1.15 -1.13
CA ARG A 119 0.31 0.41 -1.95
C ARG A 119 0.04 -0.98 -1.38
#